data_AF-A0A1B9HZU2-F1
#
_entry.id   AF-A0A1B9HZU2-F1
#
_cell.length_a   1.000
_cell.length_b   1.000
_cell.length_c   1.000
_cell.angle_alpha   90.00
_cell.angle_beta   90.00
_cell.angle_gamma   90.00
#
_symmetry.space_group_name_H-M   'P 1'
#
loop_
_entity.id
_entity.type
_entity.pdbx_description
1 polymer ?
#
loop_
_entity_poly.entity_id
_entity_poly.type
_entity_poly.pdbx_seq_one_letter_code
_entity_poly.pdbx_strand_id
1 'polypeptide(L)'
;MVSTRSSSRPPDTPPNLSSKSPISPTAEDSSIEMTTTLSKNKDNIINTPGGVIHVRPYRSSSNAQLKAVLSFTPRVSSLDRTNERSQNDQFRGFFVLFWIGLALLFLRTSVQSWEENRTPLSWNFGRLITGDALVLAVSDLIMVLAMFFCVPFVKGLQYRWYTYGWTGLFIQHTFQTLYLGAAVWWGWHRQWYWVQSGFLVLHALSSMMKMHSYMAHNGMLATVYFQLQEEKRQLDEVIKHVEGGKEKLLTEAAERQAHLEALEGPTPVGTPGPGTPALTARSSFSVPSANSTGYEDPANILKKQLGGFTDMNTTNGGITTAIKEGTPEHSGILGPSAEIRQRVGRKKKNQATDALPQPRPNLPLGTSLEPSHSTLPHEHAPPSPLAWSTNEKVALLARNIDAMQEELISNGGTGLVWPQNVTYRHFLDFMFFPTLVYQLEYPRTKTMRPLVVLEKVVATMGTFSLIYTITEHYIMPMLPKSGDSLLKAFINLALPMMVNYLLIIFECVCTGFAELSYFADREFYQDWWNSTTWDQFSRKWNKPVHTFLLRHVYASTISGFQLSRTSAAFVTFLLSALCHELVMAVVTKKIRPYLFLMQMAQLPMIALGKLPIVKRNKTVGNIVFWLGLMSGFPLL
;
A
#
# COMPACT_ATOMS: atom_id res chain seq x y z
N MET A 1 -69.71 -36.33 -0.86
CA MET A 1 -69.41 -37.71 -1.31
C MET A 1 -68.15 -38.16 -0.61
N VAL A 2 -68.29 -39.18 0.24
CA VAL A 2 -67.29 -40.11 0.82
C VAL A 2 -66.13 -39.44 1.61
N SER A 3 -66.20 -39.31 2.95
CA SER A 3 -66.01 -40.34 4.01
C SER A 3 -64.56 -40.88 4.03
N THR A 4 -63.77 -40.88 5.11
CA THR A 4 -64.04 -41.38 6.48
C THR A 4 -62.94 -40.93 7.46
N ARG A 5 -63.35 -40.60 8.71
CA ARG A 5 -62.89 -41.08 10.06
C ARG A 5 -61.39 -41.35 10.32
N SER A 6 -60.84 -41.26 11.54
CA SER A 6 -61.24 -40.88 12.92
C SER A 6 -60.29 -41.66 13.84
N SER A 7 -59.78 -41.05 14.91
CA SER A 7 -59.52 -41.66 16.25
C SER A 7 -58.74 -40.61 17.08
N SER A 8 -59.28 -39.83 18.04
CA SER A 8 -59.99 -40.12 19.31
C SER A 8 -59.09 -40.82 20.35
N ARG A 9 -58.90 -40.44 21.63
CA ARG A 9 -59.49 -39.42 22.54
C ARG A 9 -58.66 -39.46 23.90
N PRO A 10 -59.07 -38.85 25.05
CA PRO A 10 -58.29 -37.96 25.96
C PRO A 10 -58.20 -38.56 27.41
N PRO A 11 -58.41 -37.91 28.60
CA PRO A 11 -58.52 -36.49 29.04
C PRO A 11 -57.78 -36.17 30.38
N ASP A 12 -57.67 -34.90 30.80
CA ASP A 12 -58.35 -34.21 31.94
C ASP A 12 -57.22 -33.46 32.71
N THR A 13 -57.29 -32.25 33.29
CA THR A 13 -58.35 -31.55 34.06
C THR A 13 -57.95 -30.03 34.19
N PRO A 14 -58.86 -29.13 34.64
CA PRO A 14 -58.79 -27.68 34.40
C PRO A 14 -58.50 -26.84 35.69
N PRO A 15 -58.90 -25.55 35.84
CA PRO A 15 -57.98 -24.41 36.00
C PRO A 15 -58.11 -23.69 37.37
N ASN A 16 -57.29 -22.66 37.66
CA ASN A 16 -57.79 -21.54 38.47
C ASN A 16 -57.01 -20.21 38.39
N LEU A 17 -57.77 -19.17 38.73
CA LEU A 17 -57.63 -17.74 38.47
C LEU A 17 -56.69 -16.93 39.38
N SER A 18 -56.28 -15.79 38.82
CA SER A 18 -56.17 -14.44 39.42
C SER A 18 -55.00 -14.06 40.33
N SER A 19 -54.31 -12.98 39.97
CA SER A 19 -54.43 -11.68 40.69
C SER A 19 -53.71 -10.57 39.91
N LYS A 20 -54.16 -9.33 40.11
CA LYS A 20 -53.91 -8.14 39.28
C LYS A 20 -53.11 -7.10 40.07
N SER A 21 -52.28 -6.35 39.34
CA SER A 21 -51.86 -4.93 39.56
C SER A 21 -50.69 -4.63 40.53
N PRO A 22 -50.00 -3.45 40.46
CA PRO A 22 -50.11 -2.32 39.50
C PRO A 22 -48.76 -1.76 38.94
N ILE A 23 -48.90 -0.79 38.04
CA ILE A 23 -47.90 0.01 37.28
C ILE A 23 -47.45 1.26 38.07
N SER A 24 -46.20 1.76 37.86
CA SER A 24 -45.78 3.19 37.67
C SER A 24 -44.23 3.34 37.67
N PRO A 25 -43.59 4.49 37.32
CA PRO A 25 -43.31 4.93 35.94
C PRO A 25 -41.83 5.38 35.67
N THR A 26 -41.49 5.47 34.37
CA THR A 26 -40.45 6.26 33.65
C THR A 26 -39.30 7.00 34.37
N ALA A 27 -38.08 6.81 33.86
CA ALA A 27 -37.09 7.88 33.66
C ALA A 27 -36.33 7.64 32.33
N GLU A 28 -36.28 8.68 31.49
CA GLU A 28 -35.64 8.76 30.17
C GLU A 28 -34.11 8.97 30.26
N ASP A 29 -33.49 9.00 29.07
CA ASP A 29 -32.13 9.43 28.68
C ASP A 29 -30.98 8.41 28.78
N SER A 30 -30.14 8.20 27.77
CA SER A 30 -30.01 8.81 26.45
C SER A 30 -29.13 7.89 25.58
N SER A 31 -29.70 7.26 24.56
CA SER A 31 -28.94 6.51 23.56
C SER A 31 -28.44 7.48 22.49
N ILE A 32 -27.21 7.98 22.64
CA ILE A 32 -26.48 8.61 21.53
C ILE A 32 -25.63 7.52 20.88
N GLU A 33 -26.24 6.82 19.92
CA GLU A 33 -25.53 6.05 18.92
C GLU A 33 -24.85 7.01 17.94
N MET A 34 -23.51 7.05 17.95
CA MET A 34 -22.72 7.33 16.74
C MET A 34 -21.25 7.00 16.98
N THR A 35 -20.75 5.93 16.36
CA THR A 35 -19.31 5.83 16.04
C THR A 35 -19.13 4.99 14.78
N THR A 36 -18.96 5.68 13.65
CA THR A 36 -18.48 5.12 12.39
C THR A 36 -16.95 5.04 12.42
N THR A 37 -16.38 3.84 12.40
CA THR A 37 -15.60 3.25 11.28
C THR A 37 -14.92 1.96 11.74
N LEU A 38 -15.03 0.92 10.90
CA LEU A 38 -14.22 -0.31 10.82
C LEU A 38 -14.52 -1.50 11.77
N SER A 39 -15.07 -2.56 11.16
CA SER A 39 -15.21 -3.96 11.61
C SER A 39 -16.15 -4.25 12.80
N LYS A 40 -17.39 -4.70 12.49
CA LYS A 40 -18.22 -5.49 13.40
C LYS A 40 -17.55 -6.85 13.66
N ASN A 41 -16.67 -6.92 14.66
CA ASN A 41 -16.35 -8.17 15.33
C ASN A 41 -16.36 -7.92 16.84
N LYS A 42 -16.99 -8.84 17.55
CA LYS A 42 -17.54 -8.77 18.92
C LYS A 42 -16.85 -7.78 19.88
N ASP A 43 -17.68 -6.97 20.55
CA ASP A 43 -17.32 -6.32 21.81
C ASP A 43 -16.87 -7.40 22.79
N ASN A 44 -15.70 -7.23 23.41
CA ASN A 44 -15.37 -8.05 24.57
C ASN A 44 -16.19 -7.50 25.74
N ILE A 45 -17.15 -8.31 26.19
CA ILE A 45 -18.00 -8.03 27.34
C ILE A 45 -17.22 -8.47 28.57
N ILE A 46 -16.72 -7.52 29.36
CA ILE A 46 -16.07 -7.81 30.64
C ILE A 46 -17.12 -7.64 31.73
N ASN A 47 -17.49 -8.73 32.40
CA ASN A 47 -18.41 -8.69 33.54
C ASN A 47 -17.63 -8.33 34.79
N THR A 48 -17.84 -7.12 35.32
CA THR A 48 -17.29 -6.71 36.63
C THR A 48 -18.38 -6.70 37.71
N PRO A 49 -18.04 -6.79 39.01
CA PRO A 49 -19.02 -6.76 40.11
C PRO A 49 -19.94 -5.53 40.15
N GLY A 50 -19.59 -4.45 39.42
CA GLY A 50 -20.36 -3.20 39.31
C GLY A 50 -21.01 -2.95 37.94
N GLY A 51 -21.02 -3.93 37.03
CA GLY A 51 -21.68 -3.81 35.72
C GLY A 51 -20.88 -4.37 34.54
N VAL A 52 -21.50 -4.31 33.35
CA VAL A 52 -20.94 -4.77 32.08
C VAL A 52 -20.10 -3.67 31.45
N ILE A 53 -18.80 -3.91 31.26
CA ILE A 53 -17.90 -2.97 30.59
C ILE A 53 -17.66 -3.47 29.15
N HIS A 54 -18.08 -2.68 28.16
CA HIS A 54 -17.75 -2.89 26.76
C HIS A 54 -16.43 -2.19 26.45
N VAL A 55 -15.35 -2.93 26.22
CA VAL A 55 -14.09 -2.35 25.74
C VAL A 55 -13.65 -3.04 24.46
N ARG A 56 -13.38 -2.24 23.42
CA ARG A 56 -12.89 -2.74 22.14
C ARG A 56 -11.37 -2.58 22.07
N PRO A 57 -10.61 -3.66 21.84
CA PRO A 57 -9.18 -3.54 21.56
C PRO A 57 -8.98 -2.75 20.27
N TYR A 58 -8.06 -1.80 20.27
CA TYR A 58 -7.65 -1.09 19.07
C TYR A 58 -7.00 -2.11 18.12
N ARG A 59 -7.58 -2.25 16.93
CA ARG A 59 -6.98 -3.01 15.85
C ARG A 59 -6.62 -2.02 14.76
N SER A 60 -5.32 -1.89 14.47
CA SER A 60 -4.84 -1.06 13.37
C SER A 60 -5.66 -1.36 12.12
N SER A 61 -6.29 -0.32 11.55
CA SER A 61 -7.03 -0.45 10.30
C SER A 61 -6.14 -0.89 9.14
N SER A 62 -4.84 -0.67 9.29
CA SER A 62 -3.84 -1.15 8.38
C SER A 62 -3.45 -2.58 8.70
N ASN A 63 -3.93 -3.51 7.87
CA ASN A 63 -3.52 -4.90 7.93
C ASN A 63 -1.97 -4.99 7.92
N ALA A 64 -1.38 -5.48 9.00
CA ALA A 64 0.08 -5.57 9.17
C ALA A 64 0.76 -6.33 8.00
N GLN A 65 0.07 -7.31 7.41
CA GLN A 65 0.53 -8.03 6.23
C GLN A 65 0.58 -7.13 4.98
N LEU A 66 -0.40 -6.23 4.83
CA LEU A 66 -0.43 -5.26 3.74
C LEU A 66 0.65 -4.19 3.94
N LYS A 67 0.85 -3.71 5.18
CA LYS A 67 1.96 -2.82 5.57
C LYS A 67 3.32 -3.44 5.22
N ALA A 68 3.51 -4.72 5.52
CA ALA A 68 4.75 -5.44 5.21
C ALA A 68 4.97 -5.62 3.69
N VAL A 69 3.94 -6.01 2.94
CA VAL A 69 4.00 -6.16 1.47
C VAL A 69 4.26 -4.83 0.74
N LEU A 70 3.79 -3.73 1.32
CA LEU A 70 3.89 -2.37 0.77
C LEU A 70 5.08 -1.57 1.32
N SER A 71 5.99 -2.21 2.07
CA SER A 71 7.18 -1.54 2.60
C SER A 71 8.14 -1.19 1.45
N PHE A 72 8.46 0.10 1.33
CA PHE A 72 9.50 0.55 0.41
C PHE A 72 10.85 0.21 1.01
N THR A 73 11.72 -0.42 0.22
CA THR A 73 13.10 -0.69 0.65
C THR A 73 14.06 -0.23 -0.44
N PRO A 74 15.31 0.14 -0.10
CA PRO A 74 16.30 0.43 -1.13
C PRO A 74 16.46 -0.79 -2.06
N ARG A 75 16.14 -0.63 -3.35
CA ARG A 75 16.21 -1.68 -4.37
C ARG A 75 16.70 -1.08 -5.68
N VAL A 76 17.47 -1.87 -6.41
CA VAL A 76 17.92 -1.54 -7.78
C VAL A 76 16.93 -2.10 -8.80
N SER A 77 16.80 -1.45 -9.95
CA SER A 77 15.97 -1.97 -11.04
C SER A 77 16.54 -3.28 -11.59
N SER A 78 15.68 -4.12 -12.16
CA SER A 78 16.06 -5.42 -12.72
C SER A 78 16.95 -5.31 -13.96
N LEU A 79 16.78 -4.25 -14.76
CA LEU A 79 17.60 -3.96 -15.94
C LEU A 79 18.73 -2.96 -15.67
N ASP A 80 18.98 -2.61 -14.40
CA ASP A 80 20.07 -1.73 -14.04
C ASP A 80 21.44 -2.39 -14.29
N ARG A 81 22.42 -1.61 -14.73
CA ARG A 81 23.79 -2.09 -14.93
C ARG A 81 24.45 -2.49 -13.62
N THR A 82 24.08 -1.87 -12.51
CA THR A 82 24.69 -2.14 -11.20
C THR A 82 24.07 -3.35 -10.51
N ASN A 83 23.08 -4.00 -11.13
CA ASN A 83 22.44 -5.18 -10.57
C ASN A 83 23.25 -6.44 -10.88
N GLU A 84 24.01 -6.93 -9.91
CA GLU A 84 24.88 -8.11 -10.04
C GLU A 84 24.11 -9.36 -10.49
N ARG A 85 22.88 -9.55 -10.00
CA ARG A 85 22.04 -10.69 -10.39
C ARG A 85 21.67 -10.67 -11.86
N SER A 86 21.42 -9.49 -12.41
CA SER A 86 21.12 -9.28 -13.83
C SER A 86 22.38 -9.41 -14.70
N GLN A 87 23.56 -9.07 -14.16
CA GLN A 87 24.84 -9.21 -14.87
C GLN A 87 25.24 -10.68 -15.05
N ASN A 88 24.94 -11.52 -14.05
CA ASN A 88 25.27 -12.94 -14.05
C ASN A 88 24.25 -13.80 -14.83
N ASP A 89 23.22 -13.20 -15.43
CA ASP A 89 22.22 -13.93 -16.22
C ASP A 89 22.79 -14.32 -17.60
N GLN A 90 22.69 -15.61 -17.94
CA GLN A 90 23.12 -16.17 -19.23
C GLN A 90 22.39 -15.52 -20.42
N PHE A 91 21.18 -15.01 -20.21
CA PHE A 91 20.39 -14.38 -21.27
C PHE A 91 20.71 -12.89 -21.50
N ARG A 92 21.63 -12.30 -20.74
CA ARG A 92 22.04 -10.90 -20.93
C ARG A 92 22.62 -10.64 -22.34
N GLY A 93 23.25 -11.65 -22.95
CA GLY A 93 23.72 -11.56 -24.33
C GLY A 93 22.59 -11.29 -25.34
N PHE A 94 21.41 -11.91 -25.17
CA PHE A 94 20.24 -11.65 -26.01
C PHE A 94 19.70 -10.24 -25.82
N PHE A 95 19.71 -9.72 -24.59
CA PHE A 95 19.34 -8.34 -24.32
C PHE A 95 20.26 -7.34 -25.02
N VAL A 96 21.58 -7.57 -24.99
CA VAL A 96 22.55 -6.73 -25.71
C VAL A 96 22.34 -6.84 -27.22
N LEU A 97 22.17 -8.05 -27.75
CA LEU A 97 21.90 -8.28 -29.17
C LEU A 97 20.61 -7.59 -29.64
N PHE A 98 19.56 -7.60 -28.82
CA PHE A 98 18.31 -6.89 -29.10
C PHE A 98 18.54 -5.39 -29.28
N TRP A 99 19.29 -4.75 -28.38
CA TRP A 99 19.59 -3.32 -28.49
C TRP A 99 20.55 -2.99 -29.64
N ILE A 100 21.54 -3.85 -29.93
CA ILE A 100 22.38 -3.70 -31.13
C ILE A 100 21.52 -3.81 -32.40
N GLY A 101 20.62 -4.79 -32.46
CA GLY A 101 19.69 -4.96 -33.57
C GLY A 101 18.79 -3.75 -33.76
N LEU A 102 18.25 -3.18 -32.68
CA LEU A 102 17.46 -1.94 -32.73
C LEU A 102 18.28 -0.73 -33.18
N ALA A 103 19.54 -0.62 -32.73
CA ALA A 103 20.42 0.47 -33.16
C ALA A 103 20.75 0.36 -34.65
N LEU A 104 21.01 -0.84 -35.15
CA LEU A 104 21.21 -1.10 -36.58
C LEU A 104 19.94 -0.84 -37.40
N LEU A 105 18.77 -1.25 -36.88
CA LEU A 105 17.47 -0.96 -37.49
C LEU A 105 17.25 0.55 -37.61
N PHE A 106 17.47 1.27 -36.52
CA PHE A 106 17.35 2.73 -36.49
C PHE A 106 18.31 3.41 -37.45
N LEU A 107 19.58 2.98 -37.48
CA LEU A 107 20.57 3.51 -38.41
C LEU A 107 20.16 3.26 -39.87
N ARG A 108 19.78 2.03 -40.20
CA ARG A 108 19.29 1.66 -41.55
C ARG A 108 18.11 2.53 -41.95
N THR A 109 17.10 2.66 -41.09
CA THR A 109 15.92 3.46 -41.39
C THR A 109 16.25 4.95 -41.49
N SER A 110 17.18 5.46 -40.66
CA SER A 110 17.62 6.86 -40.75
C SER A 110 18.36 7.16 -42.06
N VAL A 111 19.19 6.23 -42.53
CA VAL A 111 19.87 6.34 -43.84
C VAL A 111 18.86 6.30 -44.98
N GLN A 112 17.91 5.37 -44.95
CA GLN A 112 16.85 5.30 -45.96
C GLN A 112 16.00 6.59 -45.97
N SER A 113 15.62 7.10 -44.80
CA SER A 113 14.88 8.36 -44.67
C SER A 113 15.69 9.55 -45.20
N TRP A 114 17.00 9.55 -44.99
CA TRP A 114 17.91 10.56 -45.54
C TRP A 114 17.97 10.51 -47.07
N GLU A 115 18.04 9.32 -47.67
CA GLU A 115 18.04 9.15 -49.12
C GLU A 115 16.73 9.63 -49.77
N GLU A 116 15.59 9.29 -49.15
CA GLU A 116 14.25 9.62 -49.67
C GLU A 116 13.85 11.08 -49.41
N ASN A 117 14.03 11.58 -48.17
CA ASN A 117 13.46 12.86 -47.70
C ASN A 117 14.51 13.92 -47.39
N ARG A 118 15.81 13.60 -47.49
CA ARG A 118 16.94 14.48 -47.06
C ARG A 118 16.86 14.89 -45.58
N THR A 119 16.13 14.14 -44.76
CA THR A 119 16.03 14.33 -43.32
C THR A 119 16.17 12.97 -42.64
N PRO A 120 17.00 12.83 -41.59
CA PRO A 120 17.22 11.53 -40.94
C PRO A 120 15.99 11.05 -40.15
N LEU A 121 15.16 11.98 -39.69
CA LEU A 121 13.91 11.72 -38.99
C LEU A 121 12.88 12.72 -39.51
N SER A 122 11.73 12.25 -39.99
CA SER A 122 10.70 13.17 -40.47
C SER A 122 10.14 13.98 -39.29
N TRP A 123 10.04 15.31 -39.42
CA TRP A 123 9.58 16.19 -38.33
C TRP A 123 8.04 16.19 -38.17
N ASN A 124 7.33 15.32 -38.89
CA ASN A 124 5.87 15.27 -38.93
C ASN A 124 5.27 14.91 -37.57
N PHE A 125 5.89 13.99 -36.85
CA PHE A 125 5.46 13.62 -35.50
C PHE A 125 5.94 14.59 -34.42
N GLY A 126 7.09 15.22 -34.62
CA GLY A 126 7.50 16.38 -33.82
C GLY A 126 6.41 17.45 -33.81
N ARG A 127 5.78 17.73 -34.96
CA ARG A 127 4.63 18.66 -35.04
C ARG A 127 3.38 18.14 -34.34
N LEU A 128 3.09 16.84 -34.36
CA LEU A 128 1.98 16.23 -33.61
C LEU A 128 2.14 16.38 -32.09
N ILE A 129 3.38 16.37 -31.59
CA ILE A 129 3.69 16.62 -30.17
C ILE A 129 3.69 18.12 -29.85
N THR A 130 4.34 18.93 -30.71
CA THR A 130 4.66 20.34 -30.42
C THR A 130 3.58 21.34 -30.84
N GLY A 131 2.64 20.96 -31.71
CA GLY A 131 1.71 21.89 -32.36
C GLY A 131 0.84 22.72 -31.43
N ASP A 132 0.59 22.24 -30.20
CA ASP A 132 -0.20 22.95 -29.17
C ASP A 132 0.44 22.82 -27.77
N ALA A 133 1.77 22.61 -27.73
CA ALA A 133 2.48 22.23 -26.50
C ALA A 133 2.41 23.30 -25.39
N LEU A 134 2.31 24.59 -25.75
CA LEU A 134 2.19 25.66 -24.75
C LEU A 134 0.85 25.57 -23.99
N VAL A 135 -0.26 25.40 -24.71
CA VAL A 135 -1.58 25.27 -24.08
C VAL A 135 -1.64 23.99 -23.25
N LEU A 136 -1.03 22.90 -23.74
CA LEU A 136 -0.87 21.67 -22.96
C LEU A 136 -0.08 21.92 -21.68
N ALA A 137 1.07 22.58 -21.74
CA ALA A 137 1.90 22.88 -20.57
C ALA A 137 1.18 23.77 -19.55
N VAL A 138 0.43 24.77 -20.00
CA VAL A 138 -0.38 25.63 -19.11
C VAL A 138 -1.51 24.82 -18.46
N SER A 139 -2.20 23.98 -19.25
CA SER A 139 -3.28 23.13 -18.73
C SER A 139 -2.75 22.14 -17.69
N ASP A 140 -1.59 21.55 -17.97
CA ASP A 140 -0.87 20.65 -17.09
C ASP A 140 -0.44 21.35 -15.80
N LEU A 141 0.14 22.56 -15.91
CA LEU A 141 0.51 23.38 -14.76
C LEU A 141 -0.70 23.68 -13.87
N ILE A 142 -1.85 24.05 -14.46
CA ILE A 142 -3.08 24.30 -13.69
C ILE A 142 -3.53 23.04 -12.95
N MET A 143 -3.48 21.88 -13.61
CA MET A 143 -3.80 20.60 -12.98
C MET A 143 -2.84 20.26 -11.83
N VAL A 144 -1.53 20.40 -12.04
CA VAL A 144 -0.50 20.20 -11.01
C VAL A 144 -0.70 21.16 -9.84
N LEU A 145 -1.02 22.42 -10.12
CA LEU A 145 -1.32 23.42 -9.09
C LEU A 145 -2.57 23.04 -8.27
N ALA A 146 -3.59 22.50 -8.92
CA ALA A 146 -4.80 22.03 -8.25
C ALA A 146 -4.52 20.86 -7.28
N MET A 147 -3.47 20.05 -7.51
CA MET A 147 -3.10 18.99 -6.56
C MET A 147 -2.73 19.54 -5.17
N PHE A 148 -2.20 20.77 -5.08
CA PHE A 148 -1.84 21.35 -3.78
C PHE A 148 -3.04 21.61 -2.87
N PHE A 149 -4.28 21.58 -3.38
CA PHE A 149 -5.49 21.61 -2.54
C PHE A 149 -5.61 20.40 -1.60
N CYS A 150 -4.87 19.32 -1.84
CA CYS A 150 -4.79 18.21 -0.88
C CYS A 150 -4.17 18.62 0.47
N VAL A 151 -3.24 19.58 0.48
CA VAL A 151 -2.61 20.05 1.74
C VAL A 151 -3.58 20.81 2.65
N PRO A 152 -4.33 21.85 2.19
CA PRO A 152 -5.32 22.50 3.03
C PRO A 152 -6.46 21.55 3.44
N PHE A 153 -6.82 20.56 2.62
CA PHE A 153 -7.74 19.48 3.05
C PHE A 153 -7.19 18.73 4.28
N VAL A 154 -5.94 18.27 4.24
CA VAL A 154 -5.35 17.57 5.40
C VAL A 154 -5.15 18.51 6.60
N LYS A 155 -4.82 19.79 6.37
CA LYS A 155 -4.79 20.79 7.45
C LYS A 155 -6.16 21.00 8.09
N GLY A 156 -7.24 20.99 7.30
CA GLY A 156 -8.61 21.03 7.82
C GLY A 156 -8.92 19.86 8.76
N LEU A 157 -8.42 18.65 8.42
CA LEU A 157 -8.48 17.49 9.33
C LEU A 157 -7.62 17.69 10.58
N GLN A 158 -6.39 18.19 10.44
CA GLN A 158 -5.49 18.48 11.56
C GLN A 158 -6.09 19.47 12.57
N TYR A 159 -6.76 20.52 12.08
CA TYR A 159 -7.46 21.51 12.92
C TYR A 159 -8.86 21.09 13.34
N ARG A 160 -9.28 19.85 13.02
CA ARG A 160 -10.60 19.28 13.34
C ARG A 160 -11.77 20.13 12.84
N TRP A 161 -11.64 20.75 11.66
CA TRP A 161 -12.76 21.45 11.01
C TRP A 161 -13.86 20.47 10.58
N TYR A 162 -13.47 19.26 10.20
CA TYR A 162 -14.34 18.13 9.90
C TYR A 162 -13.61 16.83 10.24
N THR A 163 -14.35 15.72 10.28
CA THR A 163 -13.81 14.38 10.52
C THR A 163 -13.62 13.64 9.19
N TYR A 164 -12.67 12.69 9.14
CA TYR A 164 -12.45 11.86 7.95
C TYR A 164 -13.52 10.75 7.76
N GLY A 165 -14.64 10.82 8.48
CA GLY A 165 -15.78 9.93 8.25
C GLY A 165 -16.45 10.21 6.90
N TRP A 166 -17.78 10.23 6.88
CA TRP A 166 -18.53 10.48 5.65
C TRP A 166 -18.26 11.86 5.02
N THR A 167 -18.03 12.88 5.84
CA THR A 167 -17.80 14.25 5.37
C THR A 167 -16.46 14.39 4.63
N GLY A 168 -15.36 13.93 5.24
CA GLY A 168 -14.05 13.92 4.59
C GLY A 168 -14.03 13.07 3.31
N LEU A 169 -14.67 11.90 3.34
CA LEU A 169 -14.79 11.00 2.19
C LEU A 169 -15.55 11.66 1.02
N PHE A 170 -16.69 12.32 1.32
CA PHE A 170 -17.49 13.02 0.31
C PHE A 170 -16.73 14.17 -0.33
N ILE A 171 -16.05 15.00 0.48
CA ILE A 171 -15.22 16.10 -0.02
C ILE A 171 -14.09 15.56 -0.92
N GLN A 172 -13.38 14.52 -0.46
CA GLN A 172 -12.30 13.90 -1.21
C GLN A 172 -12.75 13.38 -2.58
N HIS A 173 -13.83 12.59 -2.63
CA HIS A 173 -14.30 12.01 -3.90
C HIS A 173 -14.93 13.05 -4.81
N THR A 174 -15.65 14.03 -4.27
CA THR A 174 -16.18 15.14 -5.07
C THR A 174 -15.06 15.90 -5.76
N PHE A 175 -14.00 16.25 -5.01
CA PHE A 175 -12.82 16.92 -5.58
C PHE A 175 -12.13 16.07 -6.65
N GLN A 176 -11.91 14.78 -6.40
CA GLN A 176 -11.28 13.86 -7.36
C GLN A 176 -12.10 13.66 -8.64
N THR A 177 -13.42 13.52 -8.52
CA THR A 177 -14.33 13.39 -9.66
C THR A 177 -14.36 14.67 -10.48
N LEU A 178 -14.43 15.85 -9.84
CA LEU A 178 -14.35 17.12 -10.54
C LEU A 178 -13.00 17.31 -11.24
N TYR A 179 -11.90 16.94 -10.58
CA TYR A 179 -10.55 17.02 -11.15
C TYR A 179 -10.40 16.15 -12.40
N LEU A 180 -10.75 14.86 -12.31
CA LEU A 180 -10.64 13.95 -13.45
C LEU A 180 -11.65 14.32 -14.55
N GLY A 181 -12.88 14.67 -14.16
CA GLY A 181 -13.93 15.09 -15.09
C GLY A 181 -13.54 16.34 -15.86
N ALA A 182 -12.94 17.34 -15.21
CA ALA A 182 -12.44 18.54 -15.87
C ALA A 182 -11.31 18.22 -16.85
N ALA A 183 -10.35 17.36 -16.50
CA ALA A 183 -9.27 16.96 -17.40
C ALA A 183 -9.79 16.20 -18.64
N VAL A 184 -10.73 15.26 -18.44
CA VAL A 184 -11.36 14.51 -19.54
C VAL A 184 -12.19 15.44 -20.44
N TRP A 185 -13.00 16.31 -19.84
CA TRP A 185 -13.81 17.28 -20.57
C TRP A 185 -12.93 18.24 -21.37
N TRP A 186 -11.85 18.74 -20.78
CA TRP A 186 -10.90 19.63 -21.44
C TRP A 186 -10.19 18.94 -22.61
N GLY A 187 -9.70 17.72 -22.41
CA GLY A 187 -9.06 16.92 -23.46
C GLY A 187 -9.99 16.62 -24.64
N TRP A 188 -11.28 16.41 -24.38
CA TRP A 188 -12.29 16.22 -25.43
C TRP A 188 -12.64 17.53 -26.15
N HIS A 189 -12.92 18.60 -25.40
CA HIS A 189 -13.39 19.87 -25.97
C HIS A 189 -12.33 20.58 -26.80
N ARG A 190 -11.06 20.54 -26.36
CA ARG A 190 -9.97 21.27 -27.02
C ARG A 190 -9.55 20.67 -28.37
N GLN A 191 -10.03 19.47 -28.70
CA GLN A 191 -9.77 18.77 -29.96
C GLN A 191 -8.29 18.48 -30.26
N TRP A 192 -7.45 18.36 -29.23
CA TRP A 192 -6.03 18.04 -29.38
C TRP A 192 -5.74 16.74 -30.14
N TYR A 193 -4.50 16.62 -30.61
CA TYR A 193 -3.96 15.38 -31.13
C TYR A 193 -3.93 14.29 -30.05
N TRP A 194 -3.99 13.04 -30.50
CA TRP A 194 -4.10 11.87 -29.64
C TRP A 194 -2.96 11.77 -28.60
N VAL A 195 -1.76 12.24 -28.93
CA VAL A 195 -0.60 12.24 -28.02
C VAL A 195 -0.82 13.21 -26.84
N GLN A 196 -1.31 14.42 -27.14
CA GLN A 196 -1.53 15.47 -26.15
C GLN A 196 -2.72 15.16 -25.25
N SER A 197 -3.84 14.69 -25.84
CA SER A 197 -5.01 14.27 -25.06
C SER A 197 -4.70 13.03 -24.22
N GLY A 198 -3.94 12.07 -24.76
CA GLY A 198 -3.43 10.92 -24.02
C GLY A 198 -2.53 11.32 -22.84
N PHE A 199 -1.56 12.22 -23.07
CA PHE A 199 -0.69 12.74 -22.01
C PHE A 199 -1.49 13.38 -20.88
N LEU A 200 -2.41 14.31 -21.19
CA LEU A 200 -3.20 15.02 -20.19
C LEU A 200 -4.03 14.05 -19.33
N VAL A 201 -4.72 13.09 -19.96
CA VAL A 201 -5.57 12.13 -19.24
C VAL A 201 -4.73 11.14 -18.41
N LEU A 202 -3.62 10.64 -18.96
CA LEU A 202 -2.72 9.76 -18.21
C LEU A 202 -2.11 10.48 -17.00
N HIS A 203 -1.71 11.74 -17.16
CA HIS A 203 -1.22 12.55 -16.05
C HIS A 203 -2.34 12.91 -15.05
N ALA A 204 -3.57 13.13 -15.51
CA ALA A 204 -4.73 13.33 -14.65
C ALA A 204 -5.01 12.08 -13.79
N LEU A 205 -4.97 10.89 -14.39
CA LEU A 205 -5.18 9.62 -13.69
C LEU A 205 -4.07 9.38 -12.65
N SER A 206 -2.80 9.55 -13.01
CA SER A 206 -1.70 9.38 -12.07
C SER A 206 -1.75 10.39 -10.92
N SER A 207 -2.05 11.65 -11.22
CA SER A 207 -2.27 12.71 -10.24
C SER A 207 -3.44 12.40 -9.31
N MET A 208 -4.57 11.92 -9.85
CA MET A 208 -5.73 11.51 -9.07
C MET A 208 -5.41 10.36 -8.11
N MET A 209 -4.66 9.35 -8.57
CA MET A 209 -4.19 8.26 -7.70
C MET A 209 -3.28 8.77 -6.58
N LYS A 210 -2.34 9.69 -6.88
CA LYS A 210 -1.49 10.31 -5.85
C LYS A 210 -2.31 11.10 -4.83
N MET A 211 -3.23 11.95 -5.29
CA MET A 211 -4.13 12.73 -4.45
C MET A 211 -4.97 11.83 -3.55
N HIS A 212 -5.52 10.75 -4.10
CA HIS A 212 -6.27 9.74 -3.33
C HIS A 212 -5.42 9.10 -2.26
N SER A 213 -4.22 8.65 -2.61
CA SER A 213 -3.36 8.01 -1.63
C SER A 213 -2.94 8.96 -0.51
N TYR A 214 -2.66 10.23 -0.81
CA TYR A 214 -2.25 11.21 0.18
C TYR A 214 -3.40 11.56 1.14
N MET A 215 -4.58 11.90 0.60
CA MET A 215 -5.73 12.26 1.42
C MET A 215 -6.24 11.08 2.24
N ALA A 216 -6.31 9.88 1.66
CA ALA A 216 -6.80 8.70 2.38
C ALA A 216 -5.88 8.27 3.52
N HIS A 217 -4.56 8.29 3.29
CA HIS A 217 -3.62 7.90 4.32
C HIS A 217 -3.56 8.91 5.47
N ASN A 218 -3.47 10.21 5.17
CA ASN A 218 -3.49 11.24 6.21
C ASN A 218 -4.85 11.35 6.91
N GLY A 219 -5.94 11.04 6.20
CA GLY A 219 -7.28 10.96 6.79
C GLY A 219 -7.38 9.86 7.85
N MET A 220 -6.84 8.67 7.55
CA MET A 220 -6.74 7.59 8.52
C MET A 220 -5.87 7.99 9.72
N LEU A 221 -4.69 8.57 9.49
CA LEU A 221 -3.79 9.01 10.57
C LEU A 221 -4.44 10.10 11.45
N ALA A 222 -5.20 11.02 10.87
CA ALA A 222 -5.94 12.02 11.62
C ALA A 222 -6.97 11.38 12.56
N THR A 223 -7.71 10.37 12.08
CA THR A 223 -8.67 9.62 12.91
C THR A 223 -7.95 8.92 14.07
N VAL A 224 -6.85 8.23 13.79
CA VAL A 224 -6.03 7.55 14.82
C VAL A 224 -5.49 8.54 15.84
N TYR A 225 -5.00 9.70 15.40
CA TYR A 225 -4.49 10.74 16.29
C TYR A 225 -5.55 11.27 17.26
N PHE A 226 -6.74 11.59 16.76
CA PHE A 226 -7.81 12.08 17.64
C PHE A 226 -8.37 10.99 18.56
N GLN A 227 -8.40 9.74 18.10
CA GLN A 227 -8.76 8.61 18.96
C GLN A 227 -7.73 8.42 20.08
N LEU A 228 -6.44 8.52 19.76
CA LEU A 228 -5.36 8.47 20.74
C LEU A 228 -5.45 9.58 21.79
N GLN A 229 -5.78 10.81 21.38
CA GLN A 229 -5.97 11.91 22.34
C GLN A 229 -7.14 11.62 23.30
N GLU A 230 -8.22 11.05 22.78
CA GLU A 230 -9.39 10.70 23.57
C GLU A 230 -9.09 9.55 24.54
N GLU A 231 -8.42 8.49 24.08
CA GLU A 231 -8.04 7.36 24.95
C GLU A 231 -7.01 7.76 26.01
N LYS A 232 -6.09 8.68 25.70
CA LYS A 232 -5.19 9.28 26.71
C LYS A 232 -5.97 10.04 27.78
N ARG A 233 -6.96 10.84 27.39
CA ARG A 233 -7.84 11.56 28.33
C ARG A 233 -8.61 10.58 29.22
N GLN A 234 -9.16 9.52 28.63
CA GLN A 234 -9.88 8.48 29.39
C GLN A 234 -8.96 7.74 30.35
N LEU A 235 -7.73 7.42 29.94
CA LEU A 235 -6.73 6.81 30.82
C LEU A 235 -6.40 7.73 32.01
N ASP A 236 -6.17 9.02 31.77
CA ASP A 236 -5.91 10.00 32.83
C ASP A 236 -7.10 10.17 33.79
N GLU A 237 -8.32 10.09 33.28
CA GLU A 237 -9.54 10.10 34.12
C GLU A 237 -9.66 8.84 34.97
N VAL A 238 -9.41 7.66 34.40
CA VAL A 238 -9.45 6.40 35.15
C VAL A 238 -8.37 6.39 36.24
N ILE A 239 -7.15 6.85 35.93
CA ILE A 239 -6.05 6.93 36.91
C ILE A 239 -6.42 7.83 38.11
N LYS A 240 -7.17 8.92 37.89
CA LYS A 240 -7.63 9.81 38.99
C LYS A 240 -8.63 9.16 39.93
N HIS A 241 -9.40 8.19 39.47
CA HIS A 241 -10.42 7.50 40.26
C HIS A 241 -9.89 6.25 40.98
N VAL A 242 -8.64 5.85 40.74
CA VAL A 242 -8.01 4.69 41.39
C VAL A 242 -7.33 5.12 42.69
N GLU A 243 -7.66 4.44 43.80
CA GLU A 243 -7.06 4.68 45.11
C GLU A 243 -5.55 4.36 45.13
N GLY A 244 -4.72 5.40 45.32
CA GLY A 244 -3.25 5.33 45.32
C GLY A 244 -2.58 5.99 44.11
N GLY A 245 -3.35 6.54 43.17
CA GLY A 245 -2.83 7.38 42.09
C GLY A 245 -1.96 6.65 41.07
N LYS A 246 -1.27 7.43 40.23
CA LYS A 246 -0.45 6.93 39.11
C LYS A 246 0.75 6.09 39.57
N GLU A 247 1.34 6.44 40.70
CA GLU A 247 2.59 5.83 41.20
C GLU A 247 2.36 4.38 41.65
N LYS A 248 1.28 4.12 42.39
CA LYS A 248 0.91 2.75 42.82
C LYS A 248 0.62 1.82 41.64
N LEU A 249 -0.07 2.34 40.61
CA LEU A 249 -0.34 1.58 39.39
C LEU A 249 0.93 1.27 38.59
N LEU A 250 1.91 2.18 38.59
CA LEU A 250 3.19 1.96 37.93
C LEU A 250 4.05 0.95 38.68
N THR A 251 4.10 1.00 40.01
CA THR A 251 4.84 0.02 40.82
C THR A 251 4.23 -1.37 40.69
N GLU A 252 2.90 -1.48 40.76
CA GLU A 252 2.18 -2.74 40.60
C GLU A 252 2.37 -3.32 39.19
N ALA A 253 2.33 -2.48 38.15
CA ALA A 253 2.54 -2.93 36.80
C ALA A 253 4.00 -3.35 36.55
N ALA A 254 4.97 -2.68 37.17
CA ALA A 254 6.39 -3.05 37.11
C ALA A 254 6.66 -4.38 37.83
N GLU A 255 6.06 -4.59 39.00
CA GLU A 255 6.11 -5.87 39.73
C GLU A 255 5.52 -7.01 38.90
N ARG A 256 4.39 -6.76 38.23
CA ARG A 256 3.75 -7.75 37.35
C ARG A 256 4.56 -8.04 36.09
N GLN A 257 5.15 -7.02 35.48
CA GLN A 257 6.06 -7.19 34.36
C GLN A 257 7.26 -8.05 34.78
N ALA A 258 7.91 -7.70 35.90
CA ALA A 258 9.03 -8.47 36.44
C ALA A 258 8.63 -9.92 36.79
N HIS A 259 7.42 -10.15 37.31
CA HIS A 259 6.90 -11.49 37.57
C HIS A 259 6.68 -12.30 36.29
N LEU A 260 6.18 -11.67 35.21
CA LEU A 260 6.00 -12.34 33.91
C LEU A 260 7.34 -12.61 33.22
N GLU A 261 8.28 -11.67 33.26
CA GLU A 261 9.64 -11.84 32.74
C GLU A 261 10.40 -12.92 33.53
N ALA A 262 10.15 -13.04 34.84
CA ALA A 262 10.69 -14.12 35.67
C ALA A 262 10.06 -15.49 35.35
N LEU A 263 8.80 -15.53 34.89
CA LEU A 263 8.15 -16.75 34.39
C LEU A 263 8.67 -17.14 32.98
N GLU A 264 9.16 -16.17 32.20
CA GLU A 264 9.69 -16.36 30.83
C GLU A 264 11.22 -16.58 30.78
N GLY A 265 11.87 -16.93 31.90
CA GLY A 265 13.31 -17.22 31.98
C GLY A 265 13.85 -18.21 30.91
N PRO A 266 15.17 -18.19 30.63
CA PRO A 266 15.75 -18.65 29.37
C PRO A 266 15.55 -20.16 29.13
N THR A 267 14.90 -20.52 28.03
CA THR A 267 14.82 -21.92 27.58
C THR A 267 16.21 -22.46 27.19
N PRO A 268 16.68 -23.59 27.74
CA PRO A 268 17.88 -24.27 27.25
C PRO A 268 17.59 -24.95 25.90
N VAL A 269 18.64 -25.05 25.06
CA VAL A 269 18.65 -25.85 23.83
C VAL A 269 18.47 -27.33 24.18
N GLY A 270 17.41 -27.99 23.66
CA GLY A 270 17.38 -29.45 23.46
C GLY A 270 16.08 -30.23 23.80
N THR A 271 15.14 -30.30 22.84
CA THR A 271 14.24 -31.46 22.50
C THR A 271 13.20 -32.01 23.53
N PRO A 272 12.10 -32.69 23.10
CA PRO A 272 10.75 -32.09 23.07
C PRO A 272 9.68 -32.84 23.89
N GLY A 273 8.64 -32.13 24.35
CA GLY A 273 7.41 -32.75 24.86
C GLY A 273 6.28 -31.75 25.21
N PRO A 274 4.98 -32.09 25.01
CA PRO A 274 4.11 -31.19 24.23
C PRO A 274 2.95 -30.40 24.95
N GLY A 275 2.18 -29.60 24.19
CA GLY A 275 0.81 -29.17 24.54
C GLY A 275 0.53 -27.74 25.02
N THR A 276 0.23 -26.85 24.05
CA THR A 276 -0.63 -25.62 24.04
C THR A 276 0.14 -24.36 23.60
N PRO A 277 -0.36 -23.58 22.62
CA PRO A 277 0.48 -22.89 21.65
C PRO A 277 0.91 -21.48 22.10
N ALA A 278 2.21 -21.31 22.32
CA ALA A 278 2.84 -20.00 22.34
C ALA A 278 3.02 -19.47 20.90
N LEU A 279 2.61 -18.21 20.68
CA LEU A 279 2.96 -17.42 19.51
C LEU A 279 4.48 -17.19 19.52
N THR A 280 5.21 -18.11 18.91
CA THR A 280 6.67 -18.07 18.81
C THR A 280 7.11 -16.91 17.92
N ALA A 281 7.98 -16.07 18.49
CA ALA A 281 8.94 -15.28 17.75
C ALA A 281 9.66 -16.19 16.74
N ARG A 282 9.56 -15.84 15.46
CA ARG A 282 10.23 -16.59 14.40
C ARG A 282 11.71 -16.22 14.40
N SER A 283 12.53 -17.25 14.52
CA SER A 283 13.97 -17.25 14.68
C SER A 283 14.79 -16.64 13.53
N SER A 284 15.99 -16.22 13.92
CA SER A 284 17.21 -16.03 13.14
C SER A 284 17.34 -16.93 11.90
N PHE A 285 17.65 -16.29 10.78
CA PHE A 285 18.10 -16.91 9.53
C PHE A 285 19.38 -17.73 9.75
N SER A 286 19.31 -19.04 9.49
CA SER A 286 20.47 -19.82 9.08
C SER A 286 20.60 -19.75 7.56
N VAL A 287 21.82 -19.52 7.08
CA VAL A 287 22.16 -19.48 5.65
C VAL A 287 22.04 -20.88 5.06
N PRO A 288 21.19 -21.12 4.04
CA PRO A 288 21.26 -22.34 3.25
C PRO A 288 22.41 -22.22 2.25
N SER A 289 23.21 -23.27 2.17
CA SER A 289 24.23 -23.45 1.14
C SER A 289 23.69 -23.22 -0.27
N ALA A 290 24.52 -22.61 -1.11
CA ALA A 290 24.25 -22.27 -2.49
C ALA A 290 23.91 -23.52 -3.32
N ASN A 291 22.63 -23.62 -3.72
CA ASN A 291 22.15 -24.17 -5.00
C ASN A 291 20.64 -24.45 -4.89
N SER A 292 19.81 -23.41 -4.96
CA SER A 292 18.43 -23.57 -5.45
C SER A 292 17.90 -22.24 -5.99
N THR A 293 17.49 -22.28 -7.25
CA THR A 293 16.89 -21.19 -8.01
C THR A 293 15.43 -20.99 -7.60
N GLY A 294 15.08 -19.86 -6.99
CA GLY A 294 13.67 -19.48 -6.82
C GLY A 294 13.43 -18.44 -5.73
N TYR A 295 13.06 -17.23 -6.13
CA TYR A 295 12.42 -16.24 -5.25
C TYR A 295 11.02 -16.74 -4.89
N GLU A 296 10.73 -16.98 -3.61
CA GLU A 296 9.40 -17.40 -3.16
C GLU A 296 8.42 -16.21 -3.09
N ASP A 297 7.27 -16.38 -3.74
CA ASP A 297 6.14 -15.43 -3.82
C ASP A 297 5.56 -15.16 -2.41
N PRO A 298 5.41 -13.90 -1.97
CA PRO A 298 4.78 -13.56 -0.68
C PRO A 298 3.32 -14.06 -0.55
N ALA A 299 2.63 -14.32 -1.66
CA ALA A 299 1.31 -14.96 -1.64
C ALA A 299 1.37 -16.46 -1.26
N ASN A 300 2.49 -17.14 -1.52
CA ASN A 300 2.71 -18.52 -1.09
C ASN A 300 3.10 -18.62 0.39
N ILE A 301 3.78 -17.60 0.94
CA ILE A 301 4.01 -17.46 2.39
C ILE A 301 2.65 -17.38 3.12
N LEU A 302 1.72 -16.59 2.57
CA LEU A 302 0.33 -16.48 3.04
C LEU A 302 -0.44 -17.81 2.98
N LYS A 303 -0.19 -18.67 1.98
CA LYS A 303 -0.81 -20.01 1.91
C LYS A 303 -0.21 -20.98 2.92
N LYS A 304 1.11 -20.95 3.11
CA LYS A 304 1.84 -21.90 3.96
C LYS A 304 1.61 -21.63 5.44
N GLN A 305 1.38 -20.38 5.84
CA GLN A 305 1.15 -19.98 7.24
C GLN A 305 -0.30 -20.17 7.74
N LEU A 306 -1.26 -20.45 6.86
CA LEU A 306 -2.66 -20.68 7.26
C LEU A 306 -3.04 -22.15 7.44
N GLY A 307 -2.14 -23.10 7.14
CA GLY A 307 -2.44 -24.54 7.15
C GLY A 307 -1.98 -25.32 8.39
N GLY A 308 -1.36 -24.70 9.39
CA GLY A 308 -0.74 -25.39 10.53
C GLY A 308 -1.50 -25.20 11.84
N PHE A 309 -2.56 -25.97 12.08
CA PHE A 309 -3.17 -26.15 13.40
C PHE A 309 -3.81 -27.54 13.51
N THR A 310 -2.99 -28.56 13.77
CA THR A 310 -3.39 -29.87 14.33
C THR A 310 -2.16 -30.52 15.02
N ASP A 311 -2.34 -30.90 16.30
CA ASP A 311 -1.63 -31.96 17.07
C ASP A 311 -0.70 -31.62 18.29
N MET A 312 -1.30 -31.81 19.49
CA MET A 312 -0.94 -32.50 20.79
C MET A 312 0.36 -32.36 21.62
N ASN A 313 0.16 -31.99 22.91
CA ASN A 313 0.29 -32.63 24.29
C ASN A 313 1.49 -33.39 24.97
N THR A 314 1.83 -32.97 26.23
CA THR A 314 2.48 -33.53 27.48
C THR A 314 3.94 -33.25 28.04
N THR A 315 4.01 -32.74 29.31
CA THR A 315 4.96 -33.03 30.45
C THR A 315 6.43 -32.55 30.45
N ASN A 316 7.16 -32.25 31.55
CA ASN A 316 7.00 -31.85 32.98
C ASN A 316 8.43 -31.67 33.60
N GLY A 317 8.61 -30.84 34.63
CA GLY A 317 9.67 -31.01 35.67
C GLY A 317 10.84 -30.02 35.69
N GLY A 318 10.95 -29.22 36.76
CA GLY A 318 11.99 -28.20 36.98
C GLY A 318 13.21 -28.65 37.78
N ILE A 319 14.04 -27.69 38.21
CA ILE A 319 14.89 -27.70 39.43
C ILE A 319 15.49 -26.29 39.66
N THR A 320 15.47 -25.89 40.93
CA THR A 320 16.11 -24.78 41.67
C THR A 320 17.66 -24.84 41.61
N THR A 321 18.52 -23.84 41.85
CA THR A 321 18.72 -22.93 43.00
C THR A 321 20.11 -22.26 42.84
N ALA A 322 20.39 -21.24 43.68
CA ALA A 322 21.70 -20.68 44.12
C ALA A 322 22.19 -19.41 43.39
N ILE A 323 21.92 -18.21 43.93
CA ILE A 323 22.63 -17.48 45.01
C ILE A 323 23.89 -16.75 44.50
N LYS A 324 23.86 -15.41 44.54
CA LYS A 324 24.95 -14.61 45.12
C LYS A 324 24.52 -13.20 45.52
N GLU A 325 24.76 -12.90 46.80
CA GLU A 325 24.61 -11.64 47.53
C GLU A 325 25.64 -10.57 47.09
N GLY A 326 25.38 -9.31 47.44
CA GLY A 326 26.41 -8.27 47.53
C GLY A 326 25.92 -6.82 47.43
N THR A 327 25.34 -6.32 48.53
CA THR A 327 24.97 -4.92 48.87
C THR A 327 26.23 -4.04 49.22
N PRO A 328 26.13 -2.77 49.66
CA PRO A 328 26.00 -1.54 48.85
C PRO A 328 26.93 -0.40 49.40
N GLU A 329 26.49 0.87 49.27
CA GLU A 329 26.94 2.11 49.98
C GLU A 329 28.04 2.96 49.29
N HIS A 330 28.07 4.31 49.33
CA HIS A 330 27.14 5.41 49.67
C HIS A 330 27.82 6.72 49.19
N SER A 331 27.11 7.86 49.33
CA SER A 331 27.52 9.29 49.25
C SER A 331 27.35 9.92 47.86
N GLY A 332 26.58 10.99 47.63
CA GLY A 332 25.96 12.00 48.49
C GLY A 332 26.75 13.31 48.40
N ILE A 333 26.16 14.40 47.85
CA ILE A 333 26.39 15.82 48.19
C ILE A 333 25.38 16.74 47.43
N LEU A 334 24.93 17.76 48.16
CA LEU A 334 23.91 18.80 47.93
C LEU A 334 24.23 19.79 46.76
N GLY A 335 23.27 20.34 46.00
CA GLY A 335 22.33 21.46 46.31
C GLY A 335 22.71 22.72 45.46
N PRO A 336 21.95 23.85 45.38
CA PRO A 336 20.58 24.17 45.80
C PRO A 336 19.72 24.94 44.74
N SER A 337 18.52 25.32 45.19
CA SER A 337 17.33 25.96 44.61
C SER A 337 17.46 27.24 43.75
N ALA A 338 16.47 27.46 42.87
CA ALA A 338 15.89 28.78 42.61
C ALA A 338 14.44 28.68 42.08
N GLU A 339 13.62 29.62 42.55
CA GLU A 339 12.15 29.58 42.65
C GLU A 339 11.45 30.48 41.60
N ILE A 340 10.15 30.20 41.37
CA ILE A 340 9.07 31.14 40.99
C ILE A 340 9.03 31.67 39.52
N ARG A 341 7.97 31.30 38.77
CA ARG A 341 6.77 32.17 38.55
C ARG A 341 5.68 31.49 37.70
N GLN A 342 4.52 31.25 38.31
CA GLN A 342 3.25 30.95 37.64
C GLN A 342 2.72 32.17 36.88
N ARG A 343 2.26 31.96 35.65
CA ARG A 343 1.23 32.78 35.00
C ARG A 343 0.16 31.89 34.40
N VAL A 344 -1.04 32.00 34.96
CA VAL A 344 -2.29 31.40 34.48
C VAL A 344 -2.70 32.06 33.16
N GLY A 345 -2.90 31.26 32.12
CA GLY A 345 -3.30 31.72 30.79
C GLY A 345 -4.28 30.75 30.12
N ARG A 346 -5.57 31.13 30.15
CA ARG A 346 -6.61 30.97 29.10
C ARG A 346 -6.58 29.66 28.26
N LYS A 347 -7.58 28.78 28.49
CA LYS A 347 -7.87 27.57 27.70
C LYS A 347 -7.81 27.84 26.18
N LYS A 348 -6.74 27.39 25.51
CA LYS A 348 -6.64 27.25 24.05
C LYS A 348 -7.41 25.99 23.64
N LYS A 349 -8.19 26.07 22.57
CA LYS A 349 -8.69 24.87 21.86
C LYS A 349 -7.46 24.05 21.43
N ASN A 350 -7.46 22.76 21.77
CA ASN A 350 -6.34 21.84 21.54
C ASN A 350 -5.94 21.84 20.05
N GLN A 351 -4.82 22.51 19.74
CA GLN A 351 -4.16 22.39 18.44
C GLN A 351 -3.29 21.14 18.47
N ALA A 352 -3.15 20.44 17.34
CA ALA A 352 -2.27 19.28 17.19
C ALA A 352 -0.77 19.68 17.15
N THR A 353 -0.37 20.60 18.03
CA THR A 353 1.01 21.03 18.28
C THR A 353 1.53 20.54 19.62
N ASP A 354 0.70 19.85 20.42
CA ASP A 354 1.14 19.23 21.67
C ASP A 354 2.17 18.14 21.34
N ALA A 355 3.39 18.39 21.82
CA ALA A 355 4.63 17.80 21.33
C ALA A 355 4.65 16.27 21.47
N LEU A 356 4.51 15.60 20.34
CA LEU A 356 5.10 14.28 20.13
C LEU A 356 6.63 14.41 20.27
N PRO A 357 7.35 13.34 20.65
CA PRO A 357 8.79 13.39 20.87
C PRO A 357 9.50 14.05 19.70
N GLN A 358 10.42 14.98 19.99
CA GLN A 358 11.33 15.51 18.97
C GLN A 358 12.08 14.33 18.32
N PRO A 359 12.35 14.37 17.00
CA PRO A 359 13.23 13.41 16.35
C PRO A 359 14.53 13.26 17.16
N ARG A 360 15.01 12.03 17.37
CA ARG A 360 16.18 11.77 18.24
C ARG A 360 17.39 12.60 17.77
N PRO A 361 17.95 13.52 18.59
CA PRO A 361 18.91 14.53 18.11
C PRO A 361 20.35 14.03 17.92
N ASN A 362 20.65 12.75 18.14
CA ASN A 362 22.02 12.22 18.06
C ASN A 362 22.07 10.92 17.23
N LEU A 363 22.36 11.03 15.93
CA LEU A 363 22.95 9.91 15.18
C LEU A 363 24.44 10.20 14.94
N PRO A 364 25.34 9.21 15.12
CA PRO A 364 26.76 9.43 14.99
C PRO A 364 27.13 9.83 13.55
N LEU A 365 27.99 10.84 13.43
CA LEU A 365 28.79 11.07 12.22
C LEU A 365 29.76 9.89 12.09
N GLY A 366 29.45 8.95 11.20
CA GLY A 366 30.27 7.76 10.98
C GLY A 366 30.35 7.41 9.50
N THR A 367 31.52 7.64 8.92
CA THR A 367 31.96 7.12 7.63
C THR A 367 32.03 5.59 7.69
N SER A 368 31.12 4.90 7.00
CA SER A 368 31.28 3.49 6.66
C SER A 368 30.80 3.24 5.23
N LEU A 369 31.68 2.63 4.44
CA LEU A 369 31.46 2.19 3.06
C LEU A 369 30.73 0.84 3.05
N GLU A 370 29.53 0.79 3.64
CA GLU A 370 28.62 -0.34 3.48
C GLU A 370 27.24 0.13 3.01
N PRO A 371 26.57 -0.63 2.12
CA PRO A 371 25.25 -0.27 1.64
C PRO A 371 24.26 -0.29 2.81
N SER A 372 23.62 0.85 3.07
CA SER A 372 22.66 1.01 4.15
C SER A 372 21.42 0.14 3.92
N HIS A 373 21.46 -1.08 4.43
CA HIS A 373 20.30 -1.90 4.73
C HIS A 373 19.58 -1.25 5.92
N SER A 374 18.42 -0.62 5.72
CA SER A 374 17.29 -0.66 6.66
C SER A 374 16.28 0.46 6.42
N THR A 375 15.18 0.11 5.78
CA THR A 375 13.86 0.34 6.39
C THR A 375 13.53 -0.92 7.18
N LEU A 376 14.38 -1.27 8.15
CA LEU A 376 13.98 -2.24 9.14
C LEU A 376 12.84 -1.57 9.93
N PRO A 377 11.78 -2.31 10.30
CA PRO A 377 10.77 -1.80 11.22
C PRO A 377 11.49 -1.13 12.39
N HIS A 378 11.03 0.04 12.84
CA HIS A 378 11.48 0.55 14.12
C HIS A 378 11.37 -0.58 15.15
N GLU A 379 12.43 -0.78 15.93
CA GLU A 379 12.39 -1.70 17.05
C GLU A 379 11.17 -1.29 17.89
N HIS A 380 10.23 -2.24 18.06
CA HIS A 380 8.98 -1.94 18.74
C HIS A 380 9.32 -1.30 20.08
N ALA A 381 8.81 -0.09 20.31
CA ALA A 381 9.00 0.55 21.59
C ALA A 381 8.47 -0.40 22.67
N PRO A 382 9.19 -0.59 23.79
CA PRO A 382 8.70 -1.44 24.85
C PRO A 382 7.31 -0.93 25.26
N PRO A 383 6.33 -1.83 25.46
CA PRO A 383 4.99 -1.44 25.86
C PRO A 383 5.08 -0.57 27.11
N SER A 384 4.20 0.44 27.19
CA SER A 384 4.15 1.32 28.34
C SER A 384 3.99 0.49 29.62
N PRO A 385 4.64 0.86 30.75
CA PRO A 385 4.53 0.09 31.97
C PRO A 385 3.09 -0.17 32.39
N LEU A 386 2.18 0.78 32.12
CA LEU A 386 0.74 0.67 32.42
C LEU A 386 0.02 -0.43 31.62
N ALA A 387 0.57 -0.89 30.49
CA ALA A 387 0.05 -2.02 29.72
C ALA A 387 0.08 -3.36 30.48
N TRP A 388 0.87 -3.41 31.56
CA TRP A 388 1.01 -4.56 32.46
C TRP A 388 0.22 -4.40 33.77
N SER A 389 -0.60 -3.36 33.91
CA SER A 389 -1.41 -3.14 35.12
C SER A 389 -2.44 -4.27 35.36
N THR A 390 -2.80 -4.49 36.62
CA THR A 390 -3.80 -5.49 37.02
C THR A 390 -5.22 -5.09 36.64
N ASN A 391 -5.48 -3.78 36.55
CA ASN A 391 -6.75 -3.24 36.10
C ASN A 391 -6.88 -3.40 34.59
N GLU A 392 -7.76 -4.31 34.16
CA GLU A 392 -7.97 -4.66 32.75
C GLU A 392 -8.29 -3.43 31.87
N LYS A 393 -9.03 -2.45 32.41
CA LYS A 393 -9.35 -1.22 31.67
C LYS A 393 -8.12 -0.34 31.44
N VAL A 394 -7.26 -0.20 32.45
CA VAL A 394 -6.01 0.58 32.36
C VAL A 394 -5.03 -0.11 31.42
N ALA A 395 -4.86 -1.42 31.55
CA ALA A 395 -3.98 -2.22 30.70
C ALA A 395 -4.41 -2.16 29.23
N LEU A 396 -5.72 -2.26 28.95
CA LEU A 396 -6.24 -2.23 27.58
C LEU A 396 -6.11 -0.83 26.94
N LEU A 397 -6.43 0.24 27.69
CA LEU A 397 -6.24 1.61 27.21
C LEU A 397 -4.75 1.91 26.94
N ALA A 398 -3.86 1.47 27.84
CA ALA A 398 -2.42 1.63 27.65
C ALA A 398 -1.92 0.90 26.39
N ARG A 399 -2.33 -0.36 26.18
CA ARG A 399 -2.00 -1.13 24.96
C ARG A 399 -2.53 -0.47 23.68
N ASN A 400 -3.76 0.04 23.71
CA ASN A 400 -4.33 0.74 22.57
C ASN A 400 -3.57 2.04 22.26
N ILE A 401 -3.18 2.79 23.29
CA ILE A 401 -2.38 4.02 23.15
C ILE A 401 -1.03 3.68 22.52
N ASP A 402 -0.33 2.65 23.01
CA ASP A 402 0.95 2.22 22.46
C ASP A 402 0.82 1.83 20.97
N ALA A 403 -0.20 1.05 20.63
CA ALA A 403 -0.48 0.64 19.25
C ALA A 403 -0.82 1.84 18.32
N MET A 404 -1.60 2.82 18.81
CA MET A 404 -1.90 4.03 18.04
C MET A 404 -0.70 4.96 17.91
N GLN A 405 0.16 5.05 18.94
CA GLN A 405 1.40 5.81 18.88
C GLN A 405 2.35 5.22 17.84
N GLU A 406 2.49 3.89 17.81
CA GLU A 406 3.30 3.20 16.81
C GLU A 406 2.78 3.46 15.38
N GLU A 407 1.45 3.47 15.18
CA GLU A 407 0.87 3.71 13.85
C GLU A 407 1.04 5.15 13.34
N LEU A 408 1.19 6.13 14.24
CA LEU A 408 1.41 7.54 13.88
C LEU A 408 2.87 7.85 13.53
N ILE A 409 3.80 6.96 13.91
CA ILE A 409 5.23 7.09 13.65
C ILE A 409 5.54 6.41 12.31
N SER A 410 6.36 7.05 11.49
CA SER A 410 6.85 6.44 10.25
C SER A 410 7.84 5.31 10.52
N ASN A 411 7.83 4.25 9.72
CA ASN A 411 8.81 3.16 9.81
C ASN A 411 10.21 3.50 9.24
N GLY A 412 10.50 4.77 8.97
CA GLY A 412 11.73 5.21 8.32
C GLY A 412 12.79 5.69 9.31
N GLY A 413 14.00 5.95 8.81
CA GLY A 413 15.16 6.29 9.65
C GLY A 413 15.00 7.61 10.43
N THR A 414 14.14 8.53 9.97
CA THR A 414 13.90 9.81 10.65
C THR A 414 12.83 9.76 11.73
N GLY A 415 11.97 8.74 11.74
CA GLY A 415 10.90 8.60 12.73
C GLY A 415 9.88 9.75 12.70
N LEU A 416 9.54 10.23 11.49
CA LEU A 416 8.58 11.32 11.30
C LEU A 416 7.21 10.94 11.87
N VAL A 417 6.61 11.84 12.66
CA VAL A 417 5.31 11.60 13.31
C VAL A 417 4.25 12.53 12.75
N TRP A 418 3.06 12.00 12.46
CA TRP A 418 1.91 12.82 12.09
C TRP A 418 1.51 13.75 13.26
N PRO A 419 1.22 15.05 13.05
CA PRO A 419 0.98 15.76 11.78
C PRO A 419 2.17 16.57 11.23
N GLN A 420 3.41 16.30 11.66
CA GLN A 420 4.58 17.10 11.23
C GLN A 420 4.81 17.04 9.70
N ASN A 421 4.32 15.97 9.06
CA ASN A 421 4.38 15.74 7.62
C ASN A 421 3.45 16.65 6.79
N VAL A 422 2.51 17.38 7.39
CA VAL A 422 1.49 18.17 6.68
C VAL A 422 2.04 19.52 6.23
N THR A 423 3.02 19.49 5.32
CA THR A 423 3.61 20.69 4.70
C THR A 423 3.57 20.59 3.17
N TYR A 424 3.55 21.76 2.50
CA TYR A 424 3.62 21.82 1.04
C TYR A 424 4.92 21.20 0.50
N ARG A 425 6.01 21.28 1.25
CA ARG A 425 7.30 20.69 0.88
C ARG A 425 7.25 19.16 0.85
N HIS A 426 6.70 18.53 1.90
CA HIS A 426 6.56 17.06 1.92
C HIS A 426 5.59 16.57 0.83
N PHE A 427 4.54 17.33 0.53
CA PHE A 427 3.64 16.99 -0.56
C PHE A 427 4.32 17.13 -1.93
N LEU A 428 5.11 18.19 -2.15
CA LEU A 428 5.88 18.38 -3.38
C LEU A 428 6.89 17.24 -3.59
N ASP A 429 7.60 16.82 -2.53
CA ASP A 429 8.51 15.67 -2.59
C ASP A 429 7.77 14.41 -3.08
N PHE A 430 6.58 14.14 -2.54
CA PHE A 430 5.74 13.02 -2.98
C PHE A 430 5.25 13.14 -4.43
N MET A 431 4.98 14.36 -4.91
CA MET A 431 4.61 14.58 -6.31
C MET A 431 5.73 14.18 -7.27
N PHE A 432 7.01 14.37 -6.90
CA PHE A 432 8.14 13.97 -7.73
C PHE A 432 8.53 12.49 -7.60
N PHE A 433 8.21 11.84 -6.49
CA PHE A 433 8.54 10.41 -6.34
C PHE A 433 7.80 9.54 -7.38
N PRO A 434 8.47 8.60 -8.05
CA PRO A 434 7.87 7.70 -9.04
C PRO A 434 7.07 6.56 -8.37
N THR A 435 6.21 6.90 -7.41
CA THR A 435 5.29 6.00 -6.71
C THR A 435 3.91 6.62 -6.59
N LEU A 436 2.87 5.79 -6.54
CA LEU A 436 1.47 6.20 -6.42
C LEU A 436 0.93 6.06 -5.00
N VAL A 437 1.68 5.42 -4.10
CA VAL A 437 1.28 5.16 -2.72
C VAL A 437 2.03 6.09 -1.77
N TYR A 438 1.27 6.93 -1.09
CA TYR A 438 1.76 7.84 -0.05
C TYR A 438 2.17 7.08 1.21
N GLN A 439 3.34 7.42 1.74
CA GLN A 439 3.86 7.06 3.07
C GLN A 439 4.49 8.29 3.71
N LEU A 440 4.59 8.32 5.04
CA LEU A 440 5.19 9.44 5.76
C LEU A 440 6.66 9.64 5.39
N GLU A 441 7.39 8.53 5.24
CA GLU A 441 8.81 8.52 4.92
C GLU A 441 9.10 7.50 3.82
N TYR A 442 10.09 7.81 2.99
CA TYR A 442 10.56 6.97 1.90
C TYR A 442 12.07 6.73 2.01
N PRO A 443 12.56 5.55 1.58
CA PRO A 443 13.99 5.31 1.53
C PRO A 443 14.65 6.26 0.52
N ARG A 444 15.67 7.00 0.97
CA ARG A 444 16.38 8.00 0.16
C ARG A 444 17.83 7.63 -0.10
N THR A 445 18.35 8.03 -1.26
CA THR A 445 19.78 7.95 -1.58
C THR A 445 20.55 9.14 -1.00
N LYS A 446 21.82 8.94 -0.61
CA LYS A 446 22.64 9.99 -0.01
C LYS A 446 23.07 11.08 -1.00
N THR A 447 23.27 10.72 -2.26
CA THR A 447 23.78 11.59 -3.32
C THR A 447 23.04 11.36 -4.63
N MET A 448 22.91 12.41 -5.46
CA MET A 448 22.40 12.33 -6.83
C MET A 448 23.58 12.13 -7.79
N ARG A 449 23.46 11.17 -8.71
CA ARG A 449 24.46 10.90 -9.76
C ARG A 449 24.05 11.57 -11.08
N PRO A 450 24.57 12.77 -11.41
CA PRO A 450 24.11 13.55 -12.56
C PRO A 450 24.33 12.84 -13.90
N LEU A 451 25.42 12.09 -14.05
CA LEU A 451 25.69 11.33 -15.28
C LEU A 451 24.64 10.24 -15.53
N VAL A 452 24.13 9.61 -14.47
CA VAL A 452 23.03 8.63 -14.58
C VAL A 452 21.75 9.32 -15.03
N VAL A 453 21.46 10.51 -14.49
CA VAL A 453 20.29 11.30 -14.95
C VAL A 453 20.42 11.65 -16.43
N LEU A 454 21.57 12.17 -16.86
CA LEU A 454 21.83 12.51 -18.25
C LEU A 454 21.70 11.28 -19.17
N GLU A 455 22.29 10.14 -18.78
CA GLU A 455 22.16 8.88 -19.49
C GLU A 455 20.69 8.47 -19.65
N LYS A 456 19.88 8.55 -18.59
CA LYS A 456 18.46 8.21 -18.64
C LYS A 456 17.65 9.20 -19.47
N VAL A 457 18.00 10.48 -19.49
CA VAL A 457 17.40 11.48 -20.40
C VAL A 457 17.69 11.13 -21.86
N VAL A 458 18.97 10.85 -22.19
CA VAL A 458 19.36 10.45 -23.55
C VAL A 458 18.69 9.14 -23.96
N ALA A 459 18.68 8.14 -23.07
CA ALA A 459 18.01 6.86 -23.30
C ALA A 459 16.49 7.03 -23.53
N THR A 460 15.85 7.96 -22.79
CA THR A 460 14.43 8.29 -22.97
C THR A 460 14.19 8.88 -24.35
N MET A 461 14.96 9.89 -24.75
CA MET A 461 14.85 10.51 -26.08
C MET A 461 15.13 9.51 -27.22
N GLY A 462 16.14 8.64 -27.04
CA GLY A 462 16.46 7.57 -27.99
C GLY A 462 15.34 6.53 -28.11
N THR A 463 14.76 6.10 -26.98
CA THR A 463 13.63 5.15 -26.97
C THR A 463 12.39 5.76 -27.63
N PHE A 464 12.07 7.02 -27.37
CA PHE A 464 10.99 7.73 -28.07
C PHE A 464 11.23 7.81 -29.58
N SER A 465 12.46 8.07 -29.99
CA SER A 465 12.84 8.10 -31.41
C SER A 465 12.70 6.72 -32.07
N LEU A 466 13.06 5.64 -31.37
CA LEU A 466 12.85 4.26 -31.85
C LEU A 466 11.38 3.90 -32.00
N ILE A 467 10.56 4.19 -30.98
CA ILE A 467 9.11 3.99 -31.02
C ILE A 467 8.51 4.71 -32.21
N TYR A 468 8.98 5.94 -32.46
CA TYR A 468 8.57 6.73 -33.60
C TYR A 468 8.94 6.07 -34.93
N THR A 469 10.21 5.74 -35.13
CA THR A 469 10.71 5.12 -36.36
C THR A 469 9.97 3.82 -36.67
N ILE A 470 9.74 2.97 -35.66
CA ILE A 470 8.99 1.72 -35.79
C ILE A 470 7.54 2.01 -36.18
N THR A 471 6.90 2.99 -35.53
CA THR A 471 5.51 3.34 -35.83
C THR A 471 5.35 3.86 -37.25
N GLU A 472 6.22 4.77 -37.69
CA GLU A 472 6.13 5.39 -39.02
C GLU A 472 6.46 4.44 -40.16
N HIS A 473 7.53 3.65 -40.02
CA HIS A 473 8.06 2.85 -41.13
C HIS A 473 7.57 1.39 -41.12
N TYR A 474 7.13 0.86 -39.97
CA TYR A 474 6.78 -0.56 -39.81
C TYR A 474 5.36 -0.83 -39.30
N ILE A 475 4.65 0.17 -38.73
CA ILE A 475 3.26 0.00 -38.29
C ILE A 475 2.30 0.67 -39.27
N MET A 476 2.46 1.98 -39.52
CA MET A 476 1.53 2.75 -40.36
C MET A 476 1.34 2.19 -41.78
N PRO A 477 2.39 1.74 -42.50
CA PRO A 477 2.22 1.21 -43.86
C PRO A 477 1.52 -0.15 -43.91
N MET A 478 1.53 -0.88 -42.80
CA MET A 478 0.97 -2.23 -42.64
C MET A 478 -0.46 -2.20 -42.10
N LEU A 479 -1.02 -1.02 -41.86
CA LEU A 479 -2.41 -0.88 -41.44
C LEU A 479 -3.36 -1.43 -42.52
N PRO A 480 -4.40 -2.19 -42.13
CA PRO A 480 -5.31 -2.84 -43.06
C PRO A 480 -6.04 -1.81 -43.92
N LYS A 481 -6.06 -2.03 -45.24
CA LYS A 481 -6.86 -1.24 -46.19
C LYS A 481 -8.20 -1.94 -46.44
N SER A 482 -9.18 -1.19 -46.96
CA SER A 482 -10.51 -1.72 -47.28
C SER A 482 -10.40 -2.94 -48.20
N GLY A 483 -10.82 -4.12 -47.71
CA GLY A 483 -10.77 -5.39 -48.45
C GLY A 483 -9.64 -6.34 -48.07
N ASP A 484 -8.69 -5.94 -47.21
CA ASP A 484 -7.64 -6.84 -46.71
C ASP A 484 -8.20 -7.87 -45.70
N SER A 485 -7.62 -9.08 -45.70
CA SER A 485 -7.96 -10.09 -44.70
C SER A 485 -7.40 -9.71 -43.32
N LEU A 486 -8.24 -9.84 -42.28
CA LEU A 486 -7.83 -9.55 -40.90
C LEU A 486 -6.61 -10.35 -40.46
N LEU A 487 -6.49 -11.60 -40.90
CA LEU A 487 -5.35 -12.46 -40.57
C LEU A 487 -4.03 -11.93 -41.16
N LYS A 488 -4.04 -11.40 -42.39
CA LYS A 488 -2.83 -10.84 -43.01
C LYS A 488 -2.38 -9.58 -42.27
N ALA A 489 -3.32 -8.70 -41.91
CA ALA A 489 -3.03 -7.52 -41.11
C ALA A 489 -2.46 -7.89 -39.73
N PHE A 490 -3.08 -8.87 -39.06
CA PHE A 490 -2.62 -9.40 -37.78
C PHE A 490 -1.17 -9.88 -37.83
N ILE A 491 -0.83 -10.74 -38.80
CA ILE A 491 0.53 -11.31 -38.92
C ILE A 491 1.57 -10.21 -39.19
N ASN A 492 1.24 -9.25 -40.07
CA ASN A 492 2.15 -8.16 -40.42
C ASN A 492 2.38 -7.18 -39.26
N LEU A 493 1.37 -6.95 -38.42
CA LEU A 493 1.44 -6.01 -37.29
C LEU A 493 1.97 -6.66 -36.00
N ALA A 494 1.92 -7.99 -35.86
CA ALA A 494 2.32 -8.72 -34.66
C ALA A 494 3.73 -8.36 -34.17
N LEU A 495 4.72 -8.46 -35.06
CA LEU A 495 6.12 -8.22 -34.69
C LEU A 495 6.42 -6.74 -34.45
N PRO A 496 6.07 -5.78 -35.34
CA PRO A 496 6.29 -4.37 -35.10
C PRO A 496 5.63 -3.86 -33.81
N MET A 497 4.38 -4.25 -33.54
CA MET A 497 3.67 -3.87 -32.31
C MET A 497 4.31 -4.48 -31.06
N MET A 498 4.75 -5.74 -31.14
CA MET A 498 5.47 -6.39 -30.02
C MET A 498 6.78 -5.66 -29.70
N VAL A 499 7.58 -5.35 -30.72
CA VAL A 499 8.84 -4.61 -30.51
C VAL A 499 8.56 -3.25 -29.89
N ASN A 500 7.55 -2.53 -30.40
CA ASN A 500 7.16 -1.23 -29.86
C ASN A 500 6.72 -1.31 -28.39
N TYR A 501 5.99 -2.36 -28.01
CA TYR A 501 5.59 -2.62 -26.62
C TYR A 501 6.79 -2.92 -25.71
N LEU A 502 7.79 -3.66 -26.21
CA LEU A 502 9.01 -3.99 -25.45
C LEU A 502 9.93 -2.78 -25.22
N LEU A 503 9.74 -1.69 -25.96
CA LEU A 503 10.42 -0.41 -25.71
C LEU A 503 9.82 0.29 -24.49
N ILE A 504 10.06 -0.30 -23.32
CA ILE A 504 9.54 0.16 -22.03
C ILE A 504 10.17 1.51 -21.66
N ILE A 505 9.50 2.60 -22.04
CA ILE A 505 9.88 3.97 -21.65
C ILE A 505 9.89 4.12 -20.12
N PHE A 506 9.04 3.37 -19.42
CA PHE A 506 8.85 3.42 -17.98
C PHE A 506 10.15 3.20 -17.18
N GLU A 507 11.04 2.32 -17.62
CA GLU A 507 12.33 2.08 -16.95
C GLU A 507 13.22 3.33 -16.98
N CYS A 508 13.30 4.00 -18.13
CA CYS A 508 14.17 5.16 -18.30
C CYS A 508 13.63 6.38 -17.54
N VAL A 509 12.32 6.65 -17.68
CA VAL A 509 11.67 7.82 -17.08
C VAL A 509 11.58 7.68 -15.56
N CYS A 510 11.06 6.57 -15.04
CA CYS A 510 10.89 6.41 -13.59
C CYS A 510 12.24 6.33 -12.86
N THR A 511 13.25 5.70 -13.47
CA THR A 511 14.60 5.70 -12.89
C THR A 511 15.24 7.08 -12.91
N GLY A 512 15.03 7.86 -13.98
CA GLY A 512 15.48 9.25 -14.05
C GLY A 512 14.86 10.12 -12.97
N PHE A 513 13.53 10.05 -12.79
CA PHE A 513 12.83 10.75 -11.72
C PHE A 513 13.24 10.27 -10.33
N ALA A 514 13.45 8.96 -10.13
CA ALA A 514 13.93 8.45 -8.84
C ALA A 514 15.32 8.98 -8.49
N GLU A 515 16.24 9.05 -9.45
CA GLU A 515 17.56 9.63 -9.21
C GLU A 515 17.45 11.13 -8.88
N LEU A 516 16.63 11.88 -9.63
CA LEU A 516 16.40 13.32 -9.40
C LEU A 516 15.77 13.61 -8.04
N SER A 517 14.85 12.75 -7.59
CA SER A 517 14.14 12.89 -6.31
C SER A 517 14.84 12.18 -5.15
N TYR A 518 16.05 11.66 -5.32
CA TYR A 518 16.77 10.86 -4.31
C TYR A 518 16.00 9.64 -3.82
N PHE A 519 15.10 9.07 -4.62
CA PHE A 519 14.29 7.90 -4.26
C PHE A 519 15.10 6.62 -4.43
N ALA A 520 15.17 5.81 -3.37
CA ALA A 520 16.03 4.62 -3.34
C ALA A 520 15.33 3.32 -3.72
N ASP A 521 13.99 3.27 -3.73
CA ASP A 521 13.26 2.08 -4.20
C ASP A 521 13.03 2.17 -5.71
N ARG A 522 13.82 1.45 -6.50
CA ARG A 522 13.79 1.52 -7.97
C ARG A 522 13.18 0.28 -8.60
N GLU A 523 12.47 -0.54 -7.81
CA GLU A 523 11.81 -1.74 -8.31
C GLU A 523 10.43 -1.40 -8.90
N PHE A 524 10.40 -0.68 -10.03
CA PHE A 524 9.13 -0.30 -10.68
C PHE A 524 8.44 -1.46 -11.39
N TYR A 525 9.20 -2.48 -11.77
CA TYR A 525 8.73 -3.74 -12.36
C TYR A 525 9.65 -4.89 -11.94
N GLN A 526 9.16 -6.11 -12.11
CA GLN A 526 9.91 -7.34 -11.87
C GLN A 526 10.13 -8.09 -13.18
N ASP A 527 10.67 -9.30 -13.12
CA ASP A 527 10.86 -10.24 -14.22
C ASP A 527 9.52 -10.75 -14.78
N TRP A 528 8.71 -9.84 -15.32
CA TRP A 528 7.39 -10.11 -15.86
C TRP A 528 7.46 -10.95 -17.15
N TRP A 529 8.57 -10.90 -17.89
CA TRP A 529 8.83 -11.73 -19.08
C TRP A 529 8.89 -13.23 -18.77
N ASN A 530 9.21 -13.59 -17.53
CA ASN A 530 9.21 -14.97 -17.03
C ASN A 530 7.84 -15.40 -16.46
N SER A 531 6.79 -14.59 -16.65
CA SER A 531 5.47 -14.91 -16.12
C SER A 531 4.87 -16.11 -16.84
N THR A 532 4.26 -17.02 -16.07
CA THR A 532 3.56 -18.21 -16.59
C THR A 532 2.04 -18.05 -16.60
N THR A 533 1.55 -17.00 -15.94
CA THR A 533 0.12 -16.69 -15.81
C THR A 533 -0.12 -15.18 -15.90
N TRP A 534 -1.29 -14.79 -16.39
CA TRP A 534 -1.71 -13.39 -16.49
C TRP A 534 -1.80 -12.67 -15.13
N ASP A 535 -2.13 -13.41 -14.06
CA ASP A 535 -2.13 -12.90 -12.68
C ASP A 535 -0.72 -12.58 -12.18
N GLN A 536 0.29 -13.36 -12.57
CA GLN A 536 1.67 -13.05 -12.24
C GLN A 536 2.15 -11.83 -13.03
N PHE A 537 1.79 -11.73 -14.31
CA PHE A 537 2.14 -10.60 -15.16
C PHE A 537 1.58 -9.28 -14.62
N SER A 538 0.29 -9.23 -14.27
CA SER A 538 -0.36 -7.99 -13.78
C SER A 538 0.27 -7.44 -12.50
N ARG A 539 0.86 -8.31 -11.66
CA ARG A 539 1.58 -7.94 -10.44
C ARG A 539 2.99 -7.41 -10.70
N LYS A 540 3.64 -7.89 -11.77
CA LYS A 540 5.07 -7.66 -12.05
C LYS A 540 5.34 -6.53 -13.04
N TRP A 541 4.44 -6.28 -13.99
CA TRP A 541 4.67 -5.33 -15.10
C TRP A 541 4.75 -3.87 -14.65
N ASN A 542 3.80 -3.41 -13.84
CA ASN A 542 3.74 -2.03 -13.35
C ASN A 542 3.44 -2.03 -11.86
N LYS A 543 4.50 -2.16 -11.04
CA LYS A 543 4.35 -2.26 -9.58
C LYS A 543 3.71 -1.02 -8.96
N PRO A 544 4.02 0.23 -9.36
CA PRO A 544 3.36 1.40 -8.76
C PRO A 544 1.84 1.36 -8.88
N VAL A 545 1.31 1.04 -10.06
CA VAL A 545 -0.16 0.94 -10.27
C VAL A 545 -0.73 -0.27 -9.55
N HIS A 546 -0.07 -1.44 -9.65
CA HIS A 546 -0.52 -2.64 -8.94
C HIS A 546 -0.59 -2.43 -7.42
N THR A 547 0.44 -1.80 -6.84
CA THR A 547 0.55 -1.47 -5.41
C THR A 547 -0.57 -0.51 -4.99
N PHE A 548 -0.88 0.49 -5.82
CA PHE A 548 -2.01 1.39 -5.59
C PHE A 548 -3.35 0.65 -5.58
N LEU A 549 -3.62 -0.17 -6.61
CA LEU A 549 -4.84 -0.97 -6.71
C LEU A 549 -4.96 -1.96 -5.55
N LEU A 550 -3.87 -2.61 -5.16
CA LEU A 550 -3.83 -3.55 -4.03
C LEU A 550 -4.20 -2.85 -2.72
N ARG A 551 -3.66 -1.66 -2.47
CA ARG A 551 -3.87 -0.92 -1.22
C ARG A 551 -5.24 -0.26 -1.15
N HIS A 552 -5.59 0.52 -2.16
CA HIS A 552 -6.73 1.44 -2.08
C HIS A 552 -8.02 0.86 -2.65
N VAL A 553 -7.93 -0.15 -3.52
CA VAL A 553 -9.10 -0.78 -4.15
C VAL A 553 -9.32 -2.16 -3.58
N TYR A 554 -8.37 -3.09 -3.73
CA TYR A 554 -8.53 -4.47 -3.30
C TYR A 554 -8.69 -4.61 -1.78
N ALA A 555 -7.74 -4.07 -1.00
CA ALA A 555 -7.80 -4.18 0.46
C ALA A 555 -9.01 -3.42 1.04
N SER A 556 -9.31 -2.22 0.52
CA SER A 556 -10.49 -1.44 0.92
C SER A 556 -11.81 -2.15 0.60
N THR A 557 -11.88 -2.85 -0.54
CA THR A 557 -13.07 -3.61 -0.92
C THR A 557 -13.30 -4.81 0.01
N ILE A 558 -12.23 -5.46 0.45
CA ILE A 558 -12.31 -6.57 1.41
C ILE A 558 -12.67 -6.07 2.81
N SER A 559 -12.04 -5.00 3.29
CA SER A 559 -12.28 -4.51 4.66
C SER A 559 -13.60 -3.74 4.79
N GLY A 560 -13.96 -2.94 3.77
CA GLY A 560 -15.15 -2.09 3.75
C GLY A 560 -16.43 -2.84 3.36
N PHE A 561 -16.41 -3.53 2.21
CA PHE A 561 -17.59 -4.23 1.67
C PHE A 561 -17.65 -5.72 2.04
N GLN A 562 -16.65 -6.25 2.74
CA GLN A 562 -16.56 -7.67 3.15
C GLN A 562 -16.73 -8.65 1.98
N LEU A 563 -16.30 -8.24 0.77
CA LEU A 563 -16.39 -9.09 -0.41
C LEU A 563 -15.42 -10.25 -0.35
N SER A 564 -15.78 -11.35 -1.03
CA SER A 564 -14.89 -12.49 -1.22
C SER A 564 -13.62 -12.08 -1.98
N ARG A 565 -12.52 -12.83 -1.80
CA ARG A 565 -11.25 -12.57 -2.51
C ARG A 565 -11.41 -12.56 -4.03
N THR A 566 -12.27 -13.41 -4.58
CA THR A 566 -12.56 -13.50 -6.01
C THR A 566 -13.34 -12.28 -6.48
N SER A 567 -14.36 -11.85 -5.72
CA SER A 567 -15.15 -10.65 -6.02
C SER A 567 -14.30 -9.38 -5.93
N ALA A 568 -13.43 -9.27 -4.92
CA ALA A 568 -12.51 -8.14 -4.77
C ALA A 568 -11.50 -8.07 -5.94
N ALA A 569 -10.99 -9.23 -6.40
CA ALA A 569 -10.14 -9.29 -7.59
C ALA A 569 -10.92 -8.84 -8.85
N PHE A 570 -12.15 -9.35 -9.04
CA PHE A 570 -13.00 -8.93 -10.16
C PHE A 570 -13.25 -7.42 -10.17
N VAL A 571 -13.63 -6.82 -9.04
CA VAL A 571 -13.84 -5.36 -8.92
C VAL A 571 -12.57 -4.59 -9.25
N THR A 572 -11.41 -5.07 -8.80
CA THR A 572 -10.11 -4.43 -9.07
C THR A 572 -9.76 -4.46 -10.56
N PHE A 573 -9.97 -5.61 -11.22
CA PHE A 573 -9.77 -5.75 -12.67
C PHE A 573 -10.78 -4.92 -13.46
N LEU A 574 -12.05 -4.89 -13.04
CA LEU A 574 -13.10 -4.11 -13.68
C LEU A 574 -12.77 -2.61 -13.65
N LEU A 575 -12.37 -2.08 -12.48
CA LEU A 575 -11.96 -0.69 -12.34
C LEU A 575 -10.76 -0.39 -13.24
N SER A 576 -9.75 -1.26 -13.25
CA SER A 576 -8.60 -1.12 -14.13
C SER A 576 -9.01 -1.06 -15.61
N ALA A 577 -9.89 -1.98 -16.05
CA ALA A 577 -10.36 -2.03 -17.43
C ALA A 577 -11.14 -0.77 -17.83
N LEU A 578 -11.96 -0.22 -16.93
CA LEU A 578 -12.68 1.04 -17.16
C LEU A 578 -11.73 2.23 -17.29
N CYS A 579 -10.67 2.31 -16.48
CA CYS A 579 -9.67 3.37 -16.60
C CYS A 579 -8.89 3.28 -17.93
N HIS A 580 -8.56 2.08 -18.38
CA HIS A 580 -7.89 1.87 -19.67
C HIS A 580 -8.79 2.24 -20.85
N GLU A 581 -10.06 1.82 -20.81
CA GLU A 581 -11.06 2.22 -21.82
C GLU A 581 -11.29 3.73 -21.82
N LEU A 582 -11.31 4.39 -20.65
CA LEU A 582 -11.41 5.85 -20.56
C LEU A 582 -10.26 6.54 -21.30
N VAL A 583 -9.02 6.08 -21.10
CA VAL A 583 -7.86 6.61 -21.83
C VAL A 583 -8.05 6.41 -23.33
N MET A 584 -8.44 5.20 -23.77
CA MET A 584 -8.66 4.93 -25.19
C MET A 584 -9.80 5.76 -25.78
N ALA A 585 -10.88 5.95 -25.04
CA ALA A 585 -12.03 6.74 -25.48
C ALA A 585 -11.65 8.21 -25.71
N VAL A 586 -10.79 8.78 -24.85
CA VAL A 586 -10.31 10.16 -25.03
C VAL A 586 -9.28 10.28 -26.15
N VAL A 587 -8.34 9.33 -26.23
CA VAL A 587 -7.27 9.32 -27.26
C VAL A 587 -7.86 9.12 -28.66
N THR A 588 -8.80 8.20 -28.83
CA THR A 588 -9.41 7.88 -30.12
C THR A 588 -10.64 8.74 -30.45
N LYS A 589 -11.14 9.51 -29.48
CA LYS A 589 -12.39 10.27 -29.54
C LYS A 589 -13.62 9.41 -29.91
N LYS A 590 -13.56 8.11 -29.61
CA LYS A 590 -14.61 7.13 -29.90
C LYS A 590 -14.70 6.13 -28.76
N ILE A 591 -15.91 5.81 -28.33
CA ILE A 591 -16.12 4.76 -27.32
C ILE A 591 -16.24 3.43 -28.08
N ARG A 592 -15.24 2.58 -27.95
CA ARG A 592 -15.20 1.24 -28.55
C ARG A 592 -14.57 0.28 -27.54
N PRO A 593 -15.37 -0.57 -26.86
CA PRO A 593 -14.93 -1.33 -25.70
C PRO A 593 -14.00 -2.51 -26.02
N TYR A 594 -13.16 -2.41 -27.06
CA TYR A 594 -12.22 -3.47 -27.44
C TYR A 594 -11.17 -3.70 -26.36
N LEU A 595 -10.56 -2.64 -25.81
CA LEU A 595 -9.58 -2.76 -24.73
C LEU A 595 -10.24 -3.30 -23.46
N PHE A 596 -11.42 -2.76 -23.11
CA PHE A 596 -12.22 -3.24 -22.00
C PHE A 596 -12.51 -4.75 -22.09
N LEU A 597 -13.04 -5.23 -23.23
CA LEU A 597 -13.39 -6.63 -23.43
C LEU A 597 -12.14 -7.53 -23.38
N MET A 598 -11.03 -7.11 -23.99
CA MET A 598 -9.78 -7.87 -23.96
C MET A 598 -9.17 -7.94 -22.55
N GLN A 599 -9.22 -6.86 -21.77
CA GLN A 599 -8.78 -6.89 -20.37
C GLN A 599 -9.68 -7.78 -19.50
N MET A 600 -11.00 -7.72 -19.67
CA MET A 600 -11.92 -8.59 -18.92
C MET A 600 -11.75 -10.07 -19.31
N ALA A 601 -11.39 -10.36 -20.57
CA ALA A 601 -11.05 -11.71 -21.02
C ALA A 601 -9.80 -12.29 -20.35
N GLN A 602 -8.94 -11.47 -19.71
CA GLN A 602 -7.81 -11.97 -18.93
C GLN A 602 -8.26 -12.78 -17.71
N LEU A 603 -9.42 -12.49 -17.11
CA LEU A 603 -9.91 -13.22 -15.92
C LEU A 603 -10.25 -14.69 -16.24
N PRO A 604 -11.03 -15.01 -17.30
CA PRO A 604 -11.17 -16.37 -17.80
C PRO A 604 -9.83 -17.04 -18.12
N MET A 605 -8.89 -16.32 -18.76
CA MET A 605 -7.56 -16.88 -19.05
C MET A 605 -6.77 -17.20 -17.78
N ILE A 606 -6.90 -16.40 -16.71
CA ILE A 606 -6.32 -16.70 -15.39
C ILE A 606 -6.95 -17.98 -14.82
N ALA A 607 -8.25 -18.18 -14.96
CA ALA A 607 -8.93 -19.40 -14.52
C ALA A 607 -8.44 -20.63 -15.30
N LEU A 608 -8.29 -20.51 -16.63
CA LEU A 608 -7.70 -21.56 -17.47
C LEU A 608 -6.25 -21.86 -17.11
N GLY A 609 -5.44 -20.83 -16.80
CA GLY A 609 -4.06 -20.99 -16.34
C GLY A 609 -3.94 -21.70 -14.98
N LYS A 610 -5.02 -21.78 -14.20
CA LYS A 610 -5.04 -22.53 -12.92
C LYS A 610 -5.29 -24.03 -13.10
N LEU A 611 -5.64 -24.47 -14.31
CA LEU A 611 -5.84 -25.89 -14.61
C LEU A 611 -4.55 -26.69 -14.35
N PRO A 612 -4.67 -27.93 -13.82
CA PRO A 612 -3.52 -28.72 -13.39
C PRO A 612 -2.54 -29.04 -14.54
N ILE A 613 -3.04 -29.16 -15.78
CA ILE A 613 -2.24 -29.43 -16.98
C ILE A 613 -1.26 -28.28 -17.25
N VAL A 614 -1.75 -27.03 -17.18
CA VAL A 614 -0.94 -25.81 -17.43
C VAL A 614 0.00 -25.54 -16.26
N LYS A 615 -0.46 -25.76 -15.02
CA LYS A 615 0.39 -25.62 -13.82
C LYS A 615 1.57 -26.60 -13.80
N ARG A 616 1.39 -27.80 -14.34
CA ARG A 616 2.44 -28.83 -14.37
C ARG A 616 3.59 -28.44 -15.30
N ASN A 617 3.33 -27.66 -16.34
CA ASN A 617 4.34 -27.24 -17.31
C ASN A 617 4.49 -25.71 -17.38
N LYS A 618 5.44 -25.18 -16.61
CA LYS A 618 5.74 -23.73 -16.55
C LYS A 618 6.09 -23.16 -17.94
N THR A 619 6.78 -23.92 -18.78
CA THR A 619 7.19 -23.48 -20.13
C THR A 619 5.99 -23.26 -21.03
N VAL A 620 5.02 -24.18 -21.01
CA VAL A 620 3.77 -24.03 -21.78
C VAL A 620 3.00 -22.80 -21.31
N GLY A 621 2.93 -22.56 -19.99
CA GLY A 621 2.31 -21.35 -19.45
C GLY A 621 2.98 -20.07 -19.96
N ASN A 622 4.31 -20.03 -20.02
CA ASN A 622 5.06 -18.89 -20.55
C ASN A 622 4.86 -18.69 -22.07
N ILE A 623 4.83 -19.78 -22.85
CA ILE A 623 4.54 -19.72 -24.30
C ILE A 623 3.13 -19.16 -24.54
N VAL A 624 2.12 -19.66 -23.83
CA VAL A 624 0.73 -19.16 -23.94
C VAL A 624 0.64 -17.70 -23.54
N PHE A 625 1.39 -17.28 -22.50
CA PHE A 625 1.48 -15.88 -22.10
C PHE A 625 2.04 -14.99 -23.23
N TRP A 626 3.19 -15.36 -23.82
CA TRP A 626 3.80 -14.59 -24.91
C TRP A 626 2.94 -14.56 -26.18
N LEU A 627 2.31 -15.68 -26.54
CA LEU A 627 1.37 -15.72 -27.67
C LEU A 627 0.15 -14.83 -27.42
N GLY A 628 -0.39 -14.84 -26.20
CA GLY A 628 -1.51 -13.97 -25.82
C GLY A 628 -1.14 -12.49 -25.78
N LEU A 629 0.09 -12.17 -25.36
CA LEU A 629 0.61 -10.80 -25.41
C LEU A 629 0.81 -10.34 -26.86
N MET A 630 1.33 -11.22 -27.73
CA MET A 630 1.54 -10.94 -29.15
C MET A 630 0.24 -10.82 -29.94
N SER A 631 -0.81 -11.53 -29.54
CA SER A 631 -2.11 -11.43 -30.19
C SER A 631 -2.90 -10.20 -29.74
N GLY A 632 -2.71 -9.73 -28.51
CA GLY A 632 -3.49 -8.62 -27.96
C GLY A 632 -3.30 -7.29 -28.69
N PHE A 633 -2.05 -6.86 -28.92
CA PHE A 633 -1.77 -5.53 -29.50
C PHE A 633 -2.24 -5.35 -30.96
N PRO A 634 -2.03 -6.30 -31.87
CA PRO A 634 -2.49 -6.15 -33.26
C PRO A 634 -4.01 -6.18 -33.42
N LEU A 635 -4.74 -6.74 -32.44
CA LEU A 635 -6.20 -6.79 -32.43
C LEU A 635 -6.85 -5.50 -31.90
N LEU A 636 -6.07 -4.67 -31.21
CA LEU A 636 -6.45 -3.40 -30.60
C LEU A 636 -6.29 -2.25 -31.61
#